data_AF-A0A7I8JMU8-F1
#
_entry.id   AF-A0A7I8JMU8-F1
#
_cell.length_a   1.000
_cell.length_b   1.000
_cell.length_c   1.000
_cell.angle_alpha   90.00
_cell.angle_beta   90.00
_cell.angle_gamma   90.00
#
_symmetry.space_group_name_H-M   'P 1'
#
loop_
_entity.id
_entity.type
_entity.pdbx_description
1 polymer ?
#
loop_
_entity_poly.entity_id
_entity_poly.type
_entity_poly.pdbx_seq_one_letter_code
_entity_poly.pdbx_strand_id
1 'polypeptide(L)'
;MLLHPEMALPLRPIRTKPLDGGATGDEGLPATTPTAEDARIPEKLPCPPAPKKRKPPQRCQMGDTEFFRPPELETVFVRRRETAE
;
A
#
# COMPACT_ATOMS: atom_id res chain seq x y z
N MET A 1 -29.17 20.30 -7.77
CA MET A 1 -28.13 19.62 -8.58
C MET A 1 -28.21 18.14 -8.25
N LEU A 2 -28.81 17.34 -9.13
CA LEU A 2 -28.89 15.89 -8.93
C LEU A 2 -27.55 15.30 -9.36
N LEU A 3 -26.77 14.82 -8.39
CA LEU A 3 -25.59 14.01 -8.66
C LEU A 3 -26.09 12.66 -9.18
N HIS A 4 -25.82 12.36 -10.45
CA HIS A 4 -26.00 11.00 -10.97
C HIS A 4 -24.92 10.12 -10.35
N PRO A 5 -25.26 9.04 -9.61
CA PRO A 5 -24.29 8.00 -9.36
C PRO A 5 -24.03 7.31 -10.70
N GLU A 6 -22.81 7.43 -11.23
CA GLU A 6 -22.34 6.50 -12.25
C GLU A 6 -22.35 5.10 -11.62
N MET A 7 -23.49 4.41 -11.80
CA MET A 7 -23.61 3.00 -11.55
C MET A 7 -22.62 2.30 -12.48
N ALA A 8 -21.59 1.69 -11.86
CA ALA A 8 -20.59 0.91 -12.57
C ALA A 8 -21.28 -0.04 -13.54
N LEU A 9 -21.07 0.19 -14.84
CA LEU A 9 -21.63 -0.66 -15.87
C LEU A 9 -21.05 -2.08 -15.67
N PRO A 10 -21.90 -3.13 -15.65
CA PRO A 10 -21.42 -4.49 -15.50
C PRO A 10 -20.47 -4.82 -16.66
N LEU A 11 -19.22 -5.14 -16.30
CA LEU A 11 -18.18 -5.48 -17.27
C LEU A 11 -18.57 -6.76 -18.02
N ARG A 12 -18.27 -6.78 -19.32
CA ARG A 12 -18.51 -7.98 -20.14
C ARG A 12 -17.56 -9.09 -19.68
N PRO A 13 -18.05 -10.33 -19.49
CA PRO A 13 -17.19 -11.44 -19.12
C PRO A 13 -16.19 -11.76 -20.24
N ILE A 14 -14.93 -11.93 -19.86
CA ILE A 14 -13.86 -12.32 -20.77
C ILE A 14 -13.92 -13.83 -20.96
N ARG A 15 -14.05 -14.29 -22.21
CA ARG A 15 -13.94 -15.71 -22.55
C ARG A 15 -12.47 -16.12 -22.56
N THR A 16 -12.03 -16.81 -21.53
CA THR A 16 -10.72 -17.47 -21.50
C THR A 16 -10.84 -18.86 -22.12
N LYS A 17 -9.88 -19.24 -22.98
CA LYS A 17 -9.77 -20.63 -23.44
C LYS A 17 -9.28 -21.48 -22.27
N PRO A 18 -9.86 -22.67 -22.02
CA PRO A 18 -9.30 -23.58 -21.02
C PRO A 18 -7.88 -23.95 -21.43
N LEU A 19 -6.98 -24.02 -20.46
CA LEU A 19 -5.69 -24.67 -20.65
C LEU A 19 -6.01 -26.16 -20.78
N ASP A 20 -5.99 -26.68 -22.01
CA ASP A 20 -6.06 -28.12 -22.25
C ASP A 20 -4.98 -28.77 -21.39
N GLY A 21 -5.41 -29.67 -20.52
CA GLY A 21 -4.55 -30.40 -19.61
C GLY A 21 -3.52 -31.20 -20.40
N GLY A 22 -2.33 -30.63 -20.52
CA GLY A 22 -1.12 -31.30 -20.96
C GLY A 22 -0.08 -31.12 -19.88
N ALA A 23 -0.06 -32.03 -18.90
CA ALA A 23 1.21 -32.38 -18.28
C ALA A 23 2.04 -33.08 -19.37
N THR A 24 2.63 -32.27 -20.26
CA THR A 24 3.65 -32.74 -21.18
C THR A 24 4.83 -33.13 -20.30
N GLY A 25 5.05 -34.44 -20.19
CA GLY A 25 6.32 -34.97 -19.75
C GLY A 25 7.43 -34.25 -20.49
N ASP A 26 8.48 -33.95 -19.74
CA ASP A 26 9.77 -33.38 -20.11
C ASP A 26 10.35 -33.91 -21.44
N GLU A 27 9.76 -33.53 -22.57
CA GLU A 27 10.29 -33.86 -23.88
C GLU A 27 9.97 -32.73 -24.86
N GLY A 28 10.91 -31.78 -24.95
CA GLY A 28 11.15 -31.11 -26.23
C GLY A 28 10.73 -29.65 -26.40
N LEU A 29 10.71 -28.82 -25.37
CA LEU A 29 10.98 -27.39 -25.55
C LEU A 29 12.36 -27.07 -24.98
N PRO A 30 13.34 -26.63 -25.78
CA PRO A 30 14.63 -26.21 -25.24
C PRO A 30 14.36 -25.06 -24.28
N ALA A 31 14.70 -25.26 -23.00
CA ALA A 31 14.67 -24.19 -22.02
C ALA A 31 15.58 -23.06 -22.54
N THR A 32 14.99 -21.94 -22.95
CA THR A 32 15.72 -20.77 -23.48
C THR A 32 16.47 -20.00 -22.39
N THR A 33 16.42 -20.48 -21.15
CA THR A 33 17.19 -19.91 -20.04
C THR A 33 18.64 -20.35 -20.17
N PRO A 34 19.60 -19.43 -20.22
CA PRO A 34 21.00 -19.79 -20.31
C PRO A 34 21.46 -20.41 -18.97
N THR A 35 21.67 -21.72 -18.98
CA THR A 35 22.11 -22.50 -17.80
C THR A 35 23.64 -22.65 -17.72
N ALA A 36 24.36 -22.13 -18.71
CA ALA A 36 25.83 -22.16 -18.75
C ALA A 36 26.44 -21.38 -17.57
N GLU A 37 27.60 -21.82 -17.09
CA GLU A 37 28.31 -21.19 -15.97
C GLU A 37 28.64 -19.71 -16.23
N ASP A 38 29.02 -19.36 -17.45
CA ASP A 38 29.32 -17.98 -17.88
C ASP A 38 28.09 -17.07 -17.92
N ALA A 39 26.89 -17.65 -17.99
CA ALA A 39 25.63 -16.92 -17.95
C ALA A 39 25.03 -16.85 -16.53
N ARG A 40 25.64 -17.52 -15.55
CA ARG A 40 25.19 -17.49 -14.16
C ARG A 40 25.47 -16.10 -13.58
N ILE A 41 24.44 -15.51 -12.98
CA ILE A 41 24.59 -14.25 -12.25
C ILE A 41 25.59 -14.50 -11.10
N PRO A 42 26.66 -13.68 -10.98
CA PRO A 42 27.62 -13.80 -9.89
C PRO A 42 26.93 -13.81 -8.52
N GLU A 43 27.51 -14.54 -7.57
CA GLU A 43 26.97 -14.56 -6.21
C GLU A 43 26.89 -13.14 -5.65
N LYS A 44 25.72 -12.80 -5.08
CA LYS A 44 25.52 -11.49 -4.48
C LYS A 44 26.51 -11.37 -3.32
N LEU A 45 27.27 -10.27 -3.33
CA LEU A 45 28.04 -9.85 -2.16
C LEU A 45 27.15 -9.91 -0.92
N PRO A 46 27.70 -10.26 0.26
CA PRO A 46 26.92 -10.32 1.48
C PRO A 46 26.15 -9.01 1.65
N CYS A 47 24.84 -9.13 1.88
CA CYS A 47 23.98 -7.97 2.03
C CYS A 47 24.54 -7.08 3.15
N PRO A 48 24.74 -5.77 2.91
CA PRO A 48 25.19 -4.90 3.97
C PRO A 48 24.18 -4.95 5.14
N PRO A 49 24.63 -4.76 6.39
CA PRO A 49 23.74 -4.77 7.53
C PRO A 49 22.60 -3.76 7.32
N ALA A 50 21.39 -4.13 7.74
CA ALA A 50 20.22 -3.26 7.60
C ALA A 50 20.50 -1.85 8.15
N PRO A 51 20.11 -0.78 7.44
CA PRO A 51 20.30 0.58 7.91
C PRO A 51 19.72 0.77 9.31
N LYS A 52 20.57 1.05 10.30
CA LYS A 52 20.14 1.29 11.68
C LYS A 52 19.91 2.80 11.87
N LYS A 53 18.66 3.22 12.03
CA LYS A 53 18.37 4.57 12.54
C LYS A 53 18.92 4.67 13.96
N ARG A 54 19.68 5.73 14.26
CA ARG A 54 20.18 5.97 15.61
C ARG A 54 18.98 6.15 16.54
N LYS A 55 18.92 5.39 17.65
CA LYS A 55 17.91 5.63 18.68
C LYS A 55 18.04 7.09 19.13
N PRO A 56 16.98 7.90 19.08
CA PRO A 56 17.06 9.25 19.62
C PRO A 56 17.45 9.15 21.10
N PRO A 57 18.27 10.09 21.61
CA PRO A 57 18.54 10.13 23.04
C PRO A 57 17.21 10.22 23.79
N GLN A 58 17.10 9.59 24.96
CA GLN A 58 15.95 9.75 25.86
C GLN A 58 15.97 11.17 26.45
N ARG A 59 15.74 12.18 25.62
CA ARG A 59 15.37 13.51 26.08
C ARG A 59 13.85 13.54 26.15
N CYS A 60 13.32 12.96 27.24
CA CYS A 60 11.98 13.31 27.69
C CYS A 60 12.05 14.77 28.15
N GLN A 61 11.92 15.71 27.22
CA GLN A 61 11.59 17.09 27.58
C GLN A 61 10.11 17.10 27.89
N MET A 62 9.77 16.78 29.13
CA MET A 62 8.48 17.11 29.72
C MET A 62 8.52 18.60 30.02
N GLY A 63 8.45 19.41 28.96
CA GLY A 63 8.55 20.85 29.01
C GLY A 63 7.70 21.43 27.90
N ASP A 64 6.52 21.88 28.30
CA ASP A 64 5.55 22.75 27.63
C ASP A 64 5.63 22.80 26.09
N THR A 65 5.50 21.64 25.44
CA THR A 65 5.05 21.65 24.05
C THR A 65 3.56 21.96 24.07
N GLU A 66 3.20 23.22 23.74
CA GLU A 66 1.83 23.64 23.50
C GLU A 66 1.31 22.98 22.21
N PHE A 67 1.10 21.67 22.27
CA PHE A 67 0.31 20.96 21.27
C PHE A 67 -1.13 21.37 21.49
N PHE A 68 -1.51 22.44 20.79
CA PHE A 68 -2.86 22.95 20.69
C PHE A 68 -3.48 23.24 22.06
N ARG A 69 -3.36 24.49 22.54
CA ARG A 69 -4.39 25.02 23.44
C ARG A 69 -5.64 25.21 22.58
N PRO A 70 -6.61 24.27 22.60
CA PRO A 70 -7.82 24.44 21.80
C PRO A 70 -8.54 25.67 22.37
N PRO A 71 -9.07 26.57 21.53
CA PRO A 71 -9.94 27.61 22.05
C PRO A 71 -11.07 26.97 22.86
N GLU A 72 -11.44 27.60 23.99
CA GLU A 72 -12.44 27.13 24.95
C GLU A 72 -13.59 26.40 24.23
N LEU A 73 -13.68 25.10 24.47
CA LEU A 73 -14.60 24.18 23.76
C LEU A 73 -16.06 24.63 23.89
N GLU A 74 -16.38 25.46 24.88
CA GLU A 74 -17.70 26.03 25.08
C GLU A 74 -18.13 26.97 23.94
N THR A 75 -17.18 27.59 23.24
CA THR A 75 -17.47 28.51 22.12
C THR A 75 -17.73 27.82 20.79
N VAL A 76 -17.23 26.59 20.60
CA VAL A 76 -17.44 25.83 19.35
C VAL A 76 -18.80 25.12 19.32
N PHE A 77 -19.46 24.94 20.46
CA PHE A 77 -20.79 24.32 20.55
C PHE A 77 -21.89 25.34 20.91
N VAL A 78 -21.98 26.45 20.17
CA VAL A 78 -23.15 27.33 20.28
C VAL A 78 -24.37 26.61 19.69
N ARG A 79 -25.24 26.10 20.55
CA ARG A 79 -26.54 25.55 20.16
C ARG A 79 -27.44 26.70 19.68
N ARG A 80 -27.59 26.85 18.36
CA ARG A 80 -28.58 27.76 17.76
C ARG A 80 -29.96 27.40 18.34
N ARG A 81 -30.57 28.32 19.08
CA ARG A 81 -31.97 28.20 19.49
C ARG A 81 -32.83 28.85 18.41
N GLU A 82 -33.74 28.08 17.84
CA GLU A 82 -34.81 28.62 17.01
C GLU A 82 -35.90 29.12 17.97
N THR A 83 -36.09 30.44 18.04
CA THR A 83 -37.24 31.02 18.73
C THR A 83 -38.44 30.86 17.81
N ALA A 84 -39.34 29.94 18.15
CA ALA A 84 -40.70 29.96 17.63
C ALA A 84 -41.48 31.03 18.41
N GLU A 85 -42.02 32.00 17.69
CA GLU A 85 -43.08 32.91 18.16
C GLU A 85 -44.42 32.17 18.19
#